data_AF-A0A9D4L1M3-F1
#
_entry.id   AF-A0A9D4L1M3-F1
#
_cell.length_a   1.000
_cell.length_b   1.000
_cell.length_c   1.000
_cell.angle_alpha   90.00
_cell.angle_beta   90.00
_cell.angle_gamma   90.00
#
_symmetry.space_group_name_H-M   'P 1'
#
loop_
_entity.id
_entity.type
_entity.pdbx_description
1 polymer ?
#
loop_
_entity_poly.entity_id
_entity_poly.type
_entity_poly.pdbx_seq_one_letter_code
_entity_poly.pdbx_strand_id
1 'polypeptide(L)'
;MSVESGSDSEMSCDEAINNIEEVISQAVREAKCMQGVFKCASVLEHSPELVALCILPEEKSQDISAHIQQTLIEAYCWENDIRVANIQEKVLQSIAKVNRKKAHSVTDLTCVLLTTVPCDASITDIDDSDINNSIG
;
A
#
# COMPACT_ATOMS: atom_id res chain seq x y z
N MET A 1 36.52 25.58 16.47
CA MET A 1 35.13 25.09 16.40
C MET A 1 34.79 24.95 14.93
N SER A 2 34.81 23.72 14.44
CA SER A 2 34.43 23.39 13.07
C SER A 2 32.92 23.56 12.96
N VAL A 3 32.47 24.35 12.00
CA VAL A 3 31.07 24.40 11.60
C VAL A 3 30.79 23.11 10.83
N GLU A 4 29.91 22.26 11.37
CA GLU A 4 29.35 21.14 10.62
C GLU A 4 28.48 21.74 9.50
N SER A 5 28.94 21.57 8.28
CA SER A 5 28.16 21.81 7.07
C SER A 5 27.04 20.78 7.01
N GLY A 6 25.88 21.12 7.55
CA GLY A 6 24.63 20.43 7.24
C GLY A 6 24.35 20.62 5.75
N SER A 7 24.59 19.59 4.95
CA SER A 7 24.11 19.54 3.58
C SER A 7 22.61 19.30 3.64
N ASP A 8 21.82 20.37 3.61
CA ASP A 8 20.44 20.32 3.15
C ASP A 8 20.50 19.95 1.67
N SER A 9 20.59 18.65 1.37
CA SER A 9 20.44 18.15 0.02
C SER A 9 18.98 18.32 -0.35
N GLU A 10 18.68 19.39 -1.08
CA GLU A 10 17.41 19.56 -1.79
C GLU A 10 17.21 18.34 -2.69
N MET A 11 16.39 17.38 -2.24
CA MET A 11 16.07 16.20 -3.02
C MET A 11 15.12 16.63 -4.14
N SER A 12 15.52 16.42 -5.38
CA SER A 12 14.63 16.68 -6.52
C SER A 12 13.40 15.76 -6.41
N CYS A 13 12.21 16.28 -6.77
CA CYS A 13 10.98 15.48 -6.76
C CYS A 13 11.11 14.19 -7.58
N ASP A 14 11.83 14.24 -8.70
CA ASP A 14 12.10 13.07 -9.54
C ASP A 14 12.94 12.02 -8.81
N GLU A 15 13.91 12.45 -8.00
CA GLU A 15 14.76 11.56 -7.22
C GLU A 15 13.98 10.94 -6.04
N ALA A 16 13.12 11.72 -5.40
CA ALA A 16 12.22 11.23 -4.36
C ALA A 16 11.25 10.16 -4.88
N ILE A 17 10.69 10.36 -6.08
CA ILE A 17 9.81 9.38 -6.73
C ILE A 17 10.55 8.08 -7.02
N ASN A 18 11.74 8.16 -7.63
CA ASN A 18 12.55 6.98 -7.93
C ASN A 18 12.90 6.20 -6.65
N ASN A 19 13.26 6.91 -5.57
CA ASN A 19 13.54 6.29 -4.28
C ASN A 19 12.31 5.57 -3.71
N ILE A 20 11.11 6.16 -3.82
CA ILE A 20 9.87 5.52 -3.38
C ILE A 20 9.60 4.26 -4.20
N GLU A 21 9.70 4.31 -5.53
CA GLU A 21 9.51 3.14 -6.38
C GLU A 21 10.48 2.00 -6.03
N GLU A 22 11.74 2.32 -5.77
CA GLU A 22 12.76 1.36 -5.37
C GLU A 22 12.47 0.75 -3.99
N VAL A 23 12.12 1.58 -3.00
CA VAL A 23 11.76 1.14 -1.65
C VAL A 23 10.56 0.19 -1.69
N ILE A 24 9.52 0.54 -2.44
CA ILE A 24 8.34 -0.33 -2.54
C ILE A 24 8.71 -1.63 -3.26
N SER A 25 9.49 -1.56 -4.34
CA SER A 25 9.96 -2.75 -5.06
C SER A 25 10.79 -3.67 -4.17
N GLN A 26 11.63 -3.11 -3.28
CA GLN A 26 12.39 -3.87 -2.30
C GLN A 26 11.46 -4.48 -1.25
N ALA A 27 10.52 -3.71 -0.70
CA ALA A 27 9.55 -4.22 0.27
C ALA A 27 8.71 -5.37 -0.30
N VAL A 28 8.33 -5.29 -1.58
CA VAL A 28 7.66 -6.39 -2.29
C VAL A 28 8.54 -7.64 -2.34
N ARG A 29 9.83 -7.50 -2.66
CA ARG A 29 10.79 -8.63 -2.67
C ARG A 29 11.01 -9.24 -1.29
N GLU A 30 11.00 -8.42 -0.25
CA GLU A 30 11.16 -8.82 1.15
C GLU A 30 9.86 -9.30 1.80
N ALA A 31 8.76 -9.37 1.04
CA ALA A 31 7.41 -9.66 1.55
C ALA A 31 6.96 -8.73 2.69
N LYS A 32 7.45 -7.49 2.74
CA LYS A 32 7.06 -6.44 3.70
C LYS A 32 5.99 -5.50 3.13
N CYS A 33 5.09 -6.05 2.33
CA CYS A 33 3.98 -5.27 1.79
C CYS A 33 2.69 -6.06 1.70
N MET A 34 1.58 -5.38 1.98
CA MET A 34 0.24 -5.86 1.73
C MET A 34 -0.32 -5.15 0.52
N GLN A 35 -1.00 -5.89 -0.36
CA GLN A 35 -1.57 -5.35 -1.57
C GLN A 35 -3.07 -5.61 -1.60
N GLY A 36 -3.78 -4.52 -1.86
CA GLY A 36 -5.17 -4.46 -2.22
C GLY A 36 -6.09 -3.98 -1.11
N VAL A 37 -7.16 -3.32 -1.51
CA VAL A 37 -8.00 -2.47 -0.67
C VAL A 37 -8.50 -3.22 0.58
N PHE A 38 -9.10 -4.39 0.41
CA PHE A 38 -9.63 -5.18 1.53
C PHE A 38 -8.56 -5.64 2.51
N LYS A 39 -7.43 -6.14 2.00
CA LYS A 39 -6.31 -6.57 2.84
C LYS A 39 -5.68 -5.40 3.58
N CYS A 40 -5.57 -4.25 2.92
CA CYS A 40 -5.05 -3.04 3.53
C CYS A 40 -5.99 -2.55 4.63
N ALA A 41 -7.30 -2.50 4.38
CA ALA A 41 -8.30 -2.14 5.38
C ALA A 41 -8.24 -3.06 6.62
N SER A 42 -8.11 -4.37 6.40
CA SER A 42 -7.99 -5.35 7.50
C SER A 42 -6.74 -5.11 8.35
N VAL A 43 -5.57 -4.88 7.73
CA VAL A 43 -4.33 -4.56 8.46
C VAL A 43 -4.48 -3.26 9.24
N LEU A 44 -5.08 -2.23 8.65
CA LEU A 44 -5.30 -0.95 9.31
C LEU A 44 -6.23 -1.08 10.51
N GLU A 45 -7.26 -1.92 10.42
CA GLU A 45 -8.20 -2.13 11.52
C GLU A 45 -7.58 -2.90 12.70
N HIS A 46 -6.72 -3.89 12.43
CA HIS A 46 -6.21 -4.81 13.45
C HIS A 46 -4.81 -4.46 13.95
N SER A 47 -3.97 -3.86 13.10
CA SER A 47 -2.54 -3.64 13.38
C SER A 47 -1.99 -2.39 12.65
N PRO A 48 -2.56 -1.19 12.88
CA PRO A 48 -2.11 0.04 12.26
C PRO A 48 -0.67 0.41 12.61
N GLU A 49 -0.16 -0.02 13.77
CA GLU A 49 1.21 0.22 14.25
C GLU A 49 2.28 -0.47 13.41
N LEU A 50 1.90 -1.49 12.65
CA LEU A 50 2.81 -2.22 11.76
C LEU A 50 2.98 -1.50 10.42
N VAL A 51 2.14 -0.51 10.12
CA VAL A 51 2.12 0.19 8.83
C VAL A 51 3.09 1.35 8.85
N ALA A 52 4.13 1.28 7.99
CA ALA A 52 5.11 2.35 7.83
C ALA A 52 4.68 3.40 6.80
N LEU A 53 3.97 2.96 5.75
CA LEU A 53 3.53 3.81 4.64
C LEU A 53 2.31 3.20 3.96
N CYS A 54 1.28 4.01 3.73
CA CYS A 54 0.12 3.69 2.90
C CYS A 54 0.28 4.36 1.53
N ILE A 55 0.08 3.61 0.45
CA ILE A 55 0.23 4.09 -0.91
C ILE A 55 -1.11 3.96 -1.62
N LEU A 56 -1.62 5.09 -2.11
CA LEU A 56 -2.88 5.21 -2.81
C LEU A 56 -2.66 5.86 -4.18
N PRO A 57 -3.57 5.64 -5.15
CA PRO A 57 -3.50 6.33 -6.41
C PRO A 57 -3.85 7.82 -6.19
N GLU A 58 -3.12 8.68 -6.88
CA GLU A 58 -3.36 10.12 -6.92
C GLU A 58 -4.77 10.43 -7.43
N GLU A 59 -5.19 9.75 -8.49
CA GLU A 59 -6.57 9.75 -8.96
C GLU A 59 -7.33 8.58 -8.36
N LYS A 60 -8.42 8.88 -7.67
CA LYS A 60 -9.29 7.84 -7.10
C LYS A 60 -9.93 7.00 -8.21
N SER A 61 -10.25 5.76 -7.88
CA SER A 61 -10.86 4.81 -8.81
C SER A 61 -12.12 5.36 -9.48
N GLN A 62 -12.33 5.02 -10.75
CA GLN A 62 -13.59 5.25 -11.45
C GLN A 62 -14.72 4.34 -10.93
N ASP A 63 -14.36 3.21 -10.31
CA ASP A 63 -15.32 2.39 -9.59
C ASP A 63 -15.67 3.06 -8.25
N ILE A 64 -16.97 3.32 -8.05
CA ILE A 64 -17.48 4.04 -6.88
C ILE A 64 -17.13 3.28 -5.59
N SER A 65 -17.18 1.95 -5.60
CA SER A 65 -16.89 1.15 -4.41
C SER A 65 -15.42 1.29 -4.02
N ALA A 66 -14.51 1.11 -4.98
CA ALA A 66 -13.09 1.31 -4.77
C ALA A 66 -12.76 2.77 -4.40
N HIS A 67 -13.42 3.76 -5.00
CA HIS A 67 -13.26 5.16 -4.64
C HIS A 67 -13.60 5.40 -3.18
N ILE A 68 -14.78 4.94 -2.72
CA ILE A 68 -15.21 5.07 -1.32
C ILE A 68 -14.16 4.44 -0.41
N GLN A 69 -13.72 3.22 -0.70
CA GLN A 69 -12.76 2.52 0.14
C GLN A 69 -11.39 3.22 0.18
N GLN A 70 -10.90 3.74 -0.94
CA GLN A 70 -9.67 4.54 -0.98
C GLN A 70 -9.78 5.81 -0.15
N THR A 71 -10.94 6.46 -0.15
CA THR A 71 -11.20 7.65 0.66
C THR A 71 -11.28 7.29 2.15
N LEU A 72 -11.92 6.17 2.51
CA LEU A 72 -11.97 5.69 3.89
C LEU A 72 -10.57 5.34 4.42
N ILE A 73 -9.78 4.63 3.62
CA ILE A 73 -8.39 4.29 3.98
C ILE A 73 -7.54 5.54 4.15
N GLU A 74 -7.63 6.51 3.24
CA GLU A 74 -6.89 7.77 3.35
C GLU A 74 -7.25 8.53 4.62
N ALA A 75 -8.56 8.66 4.91
CA ALA A 75 -9.05 9.31 6.12
C ALA A 75 -8.55 8.59 7.38
N TYR A 76 -8.64 7.25 7.42
CA TYR A 76 -8.15 6.46 8.55
C TYR A 76 -6.65 6.65 8.77
N CYS A 77 -5.86 6.64 7.69
CA CYS A 77 -4.42 6.85 7.78
C CYS A 77 -4.10 8.25 8.34
N TRP A 78 -4.83 9.29 7.93
CA TRP A 78 -4.66 10.63 8.50
C TRP A 78 -5.06 10.72 9.97
N GLU A 79 -6.14 10.05 10.38
CA GLU A 79 -6.58 10.04 11.78
C GLU A 79 -5.60 9.31 12.71
N ASN A 80 -4.83 8.36 12.17
CA ASN A 80 -3.90 7.51 12.93
C ASN A 80 -2.41 7.87 12.67
N ASP A 81 -2.12 9.05 12.12
CA ASP A 81 -0.75 9.53 11.81
C ASP A 81 0.06 8.56 10.91
N ILE A 82 -0.64 7.75 10.10
CA ILE A 82 -0.01 6.88 9.11
C ILE A 82 0.29 7.71 7.86
N ARG A 83 1.54 7.65 7.41
CA ARG A 83 1.99 8.38 6.23
C ARG A 83 1.30 7.86 4.97
N VAL A 84 0.74 8.77 4.18
CA VAL A 84 0.12 8.45 2.88
C VAL A 84 0.97 9.02 1.74
N ALA A 85 1.26 8.20 0.75
CA ALA A 85 1.88 8.60 -0.51
C ALA A 85 0.88 8.41 -1.66
N ASN A 86 0.56 9.50 -2.34
CA ASN A 86 -0.29 9.50 -3.52
C ASN A 86 0.60 9.45 -4.77
N ILE A 87 0.44 8.42 -5.59
CA ILE A 87 1.24 8.22 -6.82
C ILE A 87 0.35 7.91 -8.01
N GLN A 88 0.86 8.08 -9.23
CA GLN A 88 0.10 7.74 -10.43
C GLN A 88 -0.33 6.27 -10.42
N GLU A 89 -1.59 6.00 -10.77
CA GLU A 89 -2.15 4.65 -10.79
C GLU A 89 -1.29 3.66 -11.60
N LYS A 90 -0.74 4.11 -12.73
CA LYS A 90 0.13 3.29 -13.60
C LYS A 90 1.41 2.82 -12.89
N VAL A 91 1.99 3.66 -12.05
CA VAL A 91 3.18 3.35 -11.25
C VAL A 91 2.79 2.35 -10.18
N LEU A 92 1.72 2.63 -9.43
CA LEU A 92 1.19 1.74 -8.39
C LEU A 92 0.90 0.34 -8.94
N GLN A 93 0.24 0.25 -10.09
CA GLN A 93 -0.03 -1.02 -10.74
C GLN A 93 1.25 -1.73 -11.18
N SER A 94 2.26 -1.01 -11.67
CA SER A 94 3.53 -1.61 -12.08
C SER A 94 4.23 -2.28 -10.89
N ILE A 95 4.20 -1.62 -9.73
CA ILE A 95 4.79 -2.12 -8.50
C ILE A 95 3.96 -3.29 -7.92
N ALA A 96 2.62 -3.17 -7.91
CA ALA A 96 1.73 -4.21 -7.41
C ALA A 96 1.79 -5.51 -8.23
N LYS A 97 1.99 -5.41 -9.56
CA LYS A 97 2.08 -6.58 -10.46
C LYS A 97 3.24 -7.54 -10.12
N VAL A 98 4.22 -7.13 -9.33
CA VAL A 98 5.35 -7.98 -8.92
C VAL A 98 4.92 -9.12 -7.98
N ASN A 99 3.75 -9.03 -7.30
CA ASN A 99 3.32 -10.01 -6.29
C ASN A 99 2.02 -10.78 -6.63
N ARG A 100 1.76 -11.06 -7.91
CA ARG A 100 0.50 -11.71 -8.40
C ARG A 100 0.29 -13.18 -8.04
N LYS A 101 0.78 -13.68 -6.90
CA LYS A 101 0.52 -15.09 -6.55
C LYS A 101 -0.91 -15.34 -6.02
N LYS A 102 -1.67 -14.31 -5.58
CA LYS A 102 -3.02 -14.47 -4.98
C LYS A 102 -3.94 -13.22 -5.09
N ALA A 103 -3.91 -12.46 -6.19
CA ALA A 103 -4.88 -11.36 -6.37
C ALA A 103 -6.19 -11.91 -6.96
N HIS A 104 -7.30 -11.82 -6.23
CA HIS A 104 -8.61 -12.38 -6.63
C HIS A 104 -9.31 -11.55 -7.73
N SER A 105 -8.85 -10.34 -8.00
CA SER A 105 -9.23 -9.57 -9.19
C SER A 105 -8.17 -8.51 -9.54
N VAL A 106 -8.13 -8.06 -10.79
CA VAL A 106 -7.18 -7.03 -11.26
C VAL A 106 -7.50 -5.64 -10.69
N THR A 107 -8.74 -5.44 -10.23
CA THR A 107 -9.28 -4.18 -9.69
C THR A 107 -8.93 -3.94 -8.22
N ASP A 108 -8.49 -4.96 -7.50
CA ASP A 108 -8.22 -4.83 -6.06
C ASP A 108 -6.86 -4.22 -5.74
N LEU A 109 -5.96 -4.07 -6.72
CA LEU A 109 -4.56 -3.66 -6.50
C LEU A 109 -4.34 -2.14 -6.37
N THR A 110 -5.37 -1.39 -5.99
CA THR A 110 -5.30 0.08 -5.91
C THR A 110 -4.87 0.62 -4.54
N CYS A 111 -4.42 -0.24 -3.63
CA CYS A 111 -3.85 0.18 -2.35
C CYS A 111 -2.67 -0.74 -2.00
N VAL A 112 -1.59 -0.17 -1.49
CA VAL A 112 -0.42 -0.92 -1.01
C VAL A 112 0.01 -0.39 0.35
N LEU A 113 0.20 -1.27 1.32
CA LEU A 113 0.80 -0.93 2.60
C LEU A 113 2.21 -1.48 2.67
N LEU A 114 3.15 -0.66 3.13
CA LEU A 114 4.47 -1.10 3.56
C LEU A 114 4.43 -1.39 5.06
N THR A 115 4.89 -2.57 5.45
CA THR A 115 4.91 -3.01 6.85
C THR A 115 6.33 -3.00 7.40
N THR A 116 6.47 -2.75 8.71
CA THR A 116 7.77 -2.78 9.40
C THR A 116 8.27 -4.21 9.65
N VAL A 117 7.34 -5.17 9.67
CA VAL A 117 7.60 -6.62 9.79
C VAL A 117 7.25 -7.35 8.48
N PRO A 118 7.93 -8.45 8.14
CA PRO A 118 7.55 -9.27 6.99
C PRO A 118 6.13 -9.81 7.15
N CYS A 119 5.41 -9.90 6.03
CA CYS A 119 4.12 -10.58 5.94
C CYS A 119 4.33 -12.10 5.89
N ASP A 120 4.91 -12.68 6.93
CA ASP A 120 4.86 -14.11 7.19
C ASP A 120 4.20 -14.39 8.55
N ALA A 121 3.09 -15.12 8.48
CA ALA A 121 2.25 -15.59 9.58
C ALA A 121 1.30 -14.57 10.24
N SER A 122 0.00 -14.83 10.09
CA SER A 122 -1.17 -14.38 10.89
C SER A 122 -1.99 -13.13 10.52
N ILE A 123 -1.70 -12.39 9.45
CA ILE A 123 -2.56 -11.24 9.03
C ILE A 123 -3.62 -11.62 7.96
N THR A 124 -3.79 -12.91 7.63
CA THR A 124 -4.82 -13.32 6.66
C THR A 124 -5.49 -14.63 7.07
N ASP A 125 -6.41 -14.56 8.03
CA ASP A 125 -7.47 -15.55 8.19
C ASP A 125 -8.82 -14.89 7.90
N ILE A 126 -8.97 -14.35 6.69
CA ILE A 126 -10.29 -14.16 6.07
C ILE A 126 -10.27 -15.05 4.83
N ASP A 127 -10.68 -16.30 5.04
CA ASP A 127 -10.99 -17.27 4.00
C ASP A 127 -12.24 -16.77 3.25
N ASP A 128 -12.06 -16.12 2.09
CA ASP A 128 -13.13 -15.87 1.12
C ASP A 128 -13.48 -17.15 0.33
N SER A 129 -13.56 -18.31 1.00
CA SER A 129 -13.83 -19.59 0.35
C SER A 129 -15.33 -19.88 0.11
N ASP A 130 -16.26 -18.98 0.48
CA ASP A 130 -17.70 -19.29 0.48
C ASP A 130 -18.55 -18.64 -0.63
N ILE A 131 -17.98 -17.99 -1.65
CA ILE A 131 -18.82 -17.34 -2.70
C ILE A 131 -19.15 -18.26 -3.90
N ASN A 132 -18.43 -19.37 -4.12
CA ASN A 132 -18.60 -20.17 -5.34
C ASN A 132 -19.27 -21.54 -5.17
N ASN A 133 -20.28 -21.68 -4.29
CA ASN A 133 -21.11 -22.89 -4.32
C ASN A 133 -22.59 -22.71 -3.95
N SER A 134 -23.31 -21.80 -4.61
CA SER A 134 -24.77 -21.86 -4.60
C SER A 134 -25.42 -21.34 -5.89
N ILE A 135 -25.02 -21.88 -7.04
CA ILE A 135 -25.95 -22.03 -8.19
C ILE A 135 -25.76 -23.43 -8.76
N GLY A 136 -26.53 -24.37 -8.24
CA GLY A 136 -26.79 -25.71 -8.76
C GLY A 136 -28.25 -26.05 -8.51
#